data_AF-A0A3N7IQH0-F1
#
_entry.id   AF-A0A3N7IQH0-F1
#
_cell.length_a   1.000
_cell.length_b   1.000
_cell.length_c   1.000
_cell.angle_alpha   90.00
_cell.angle_beta   90.00
_cell.angle_gamma   90.00
#
_symmetry.space_group_name_H-M   'P 1'
#
loop_
_entity.id
_entity.type
_entity.pdbx_description
1 polymer ?
#
loop_
_entity_poly.entity_id
_entity_poly.type
_entity_poly.pdbx_seq_one_letter_code
_entity_poly.pdbx_strand_id
1 'polypeptide(L)'
;MKKLIAIVSLELATLNAWAVPEIPDTRISDIAITTVINGQVAIVFNPIYCQQLGPLVCNFFRAHEYGHVNLGHPIRATHPQQAEFEADCWAARNAPLIQVQAAYQHFMANGFMGDWSHGTGVQRAQRVAACAQGRSGW
;
A
#
# COMPACT_ATOMS: atom_id res chain seq x y z
N MET A 1 19.72 59.00 8.28
CA MET A 1 19.67 57.64 8.86
C MET A 1 19.15 56.68 7.80
N LYS A 2 20.01 55.86 7.18
CA LYS A 2 19.62 54.89 6.14
C LYS A 2 19.29 53.57 6.82
N LYS A 3 18.03 53.11 6.75
CA LYS A 3 17.62 51.78 7.22
C LYS A 3 18.03 50.76 6.16
N LEU A 4 18.99 49.88 6.47
CA LEU A 4 19.23 48.67 5.68
C LEU A 4 18.08 47.70 5.97
N ILE A 5 17.31 47.36 4.94
CA ILE A 5 16.37 46.25 4.98
C ILE A 5 17.18 45.00 4.64
N ALA A 6 17.40 44.13 5.63
CA ALA A 6 17.97 42.81 5.40
C ALA A 6 16.88 41.94 4.76
N ILE A 7 17.06 41.61 3.48
CA ILE A 7 16.24 40.63 2.78
C ILE A 7 16.72 39.25 3.24
N VAL A 8 16.00 38.66 4.19
CA VAL A 8 16.17 37.25 4.55
C VAL A 8 15.58 36.43 3.41
N SER A 9 16.45 35.85 2.58
CA SER A 9 16.03 34.90 1.54
C SER A 9 15.75 33.56 2.20
N LEU A 10 14.48 33.14 2.20
CA LEU A 10 14.07 31.82 2.67
C LEU A 10 14.31 30.83 1.53
N GLU A 11 15.43 30.11 1.55
CA GLU A 11 15.68 29.02 0.62
C GLU A 11 14.79 27.83 1.02
N LEU A 12 13.67 27.65 0.32
CA LEU A 12 12.86 26.44 0.41
C LEU A 12 13.64 25.29 -0.24
N ALA A 13 14.30 24.48 0.57
CA ALA A 13 14.82 23.19 0.14
C ALA A 13 13.62 22.30 -0.26
N THR A 14 13.45 22.05 -1.56
CA THR A 14 12.50 21.07 -2.07
C THR A 14 13.01 19.68 -1.70
N LEU A 15 12.49 19.10 -0.62
CA LEU A 15 12.62 17.67 -0.36
C LEU A 15 11.88 16.93 -1.47
N ASN A 16 12.59 16.51 -2.51
CA ASN A 16 12.11 15.51 -3.45
C ASN A 16 12.01 14.18 -2.70
N ALA A 17 10.93 13.98 -1.94
CA ALA A 17 10.47 12.65 -1.61
C ALA A 17 9.97 12.05 -2.93
N TRP A 18 10.81 11.26 -3.59
CA TRP A 18 10.42 10.58 -4.82
C TRP A 18 9.26 9.66 -4.46
N ALA A 19 8.06 10.00 -4.95
CA ALA A 19 6.91 9.12 -4.82
C ALA A 19 7.28 7.75 -5.41
N VAL A 20 6.83 6.67 -4.78
CA VAL A 20 7.02 5.31 -5.31
C VAL A 20 6.36 5.26 -6.69
N PRO A 21 7.07 4.91 -7.77
CA PRO A 21 6.45 4.79 -9.08
C PRO A 21 5.34 3.75 -9.06
N GLU A 22 4.17 4.13 -9.58
CA GLU A 22 3.05 3.23 -9.80
C GLU A 22 2.83 3.04 -11.30
N ILE A 23 2.98 1.81 -11.78
CA ILE A 23 3.02 1.49 -13.20
C ILE A 23 1.81 0.60 -13.53
N PRO A 24 0.87 1.06 -14.38
CA PRO A 24 -0.19 0.19 -14.86
C PRO A 24 0.38 -0.83 -15.86
N ASP A 25 0.15 -2.12 -15.61
CA ASP A 25 0.53 -3.20 -16.52
C ASP A 25 -0.57 -4.28 -16.54
N THR A 26 -1.21 -4.47 -17.68
CA THR A 26 -2.26 -5.49 -17.85
C THR A 26 -1.72 -6.92 -17.95
N ARG A 27 -0.40 -7.10 -18.01
CA ARG A 27 0.24 -8.40 -18.21
C ARG A 27 0.51 -9.15 -16.90
N ILE A 28 0.47 -8.48 -15.75
CA ILE A 28 0.60 -9.16 -14.46
C ILE A 28 -0.69 -9.93 -14.16
N SER A 29 -0.56 -11.15 -13.64
CA SER A 29 -1.70 -11.99 -13.26
C SER A 29 -2.25 -11.68 -11.86
N ASP A 30 -1.72 -10.62 -11.21
CA ASP A 30 -2.13 -10.16 -9.88
C ASP A 30 -2.77 -8.76 -9.96
N ILE A 31 -3.42 -8.32 -8.88
CA ILE A 31 -4.06 -7.01 -8.76
C ILE A 31 -3.00 -5.92 -8.67
N ALA A 32 -2.01 -6.12 -7.80
CA ALA A 32 -0.85 -5.26 -7.64
C ALA A 32 0.33 -6.09 -7.11
N ILE A 33 1.55 -5.65 -7.42
CA ILE A 33 2.79 -6.22 -6.89
C ILE A 33 3.81 -5.12 -6.62
N THR A 34 4.67 -5.35 -5.64
CA THR A 34 5.87 -4.56 -5.40
C THR A 34 7.08 -5.27 -6.00
N THR A 35 7.88 -4.57 -6.79
CA THR A 35 9.06 -5.14 -7.44
C THR A 35 10.17 -4.11 -7.63
N VAL A 36 11.30 -4.52 -8.20
CA VAL A 36 12.44 -3.65 -8.53
C VAL A 36 12.59 -3.57 -10.05
N ILE A 37 12.48 -2.37 -10.61
CA ILE A 37 12.64 -2.09 -12.04
C ILE A 37 13.82 -1.13 -12.20
N ASN A 38 14.84 -1.55 -12.96
CA ASN A 38 16.06 -0.75 -13.18
C ASN A 38 16.71 -0.22 -11.90
N GLY A 39 16.70 -1.03 -10.83
CA GLY A 39 17.29 -0.67 -9.53
C GLY A 39 16.41 0.20 -8.63
N GLN A 40 15.20 0.54 -9.06
CA GLN A 40 14.24 1.32 -8.27
C GLN A 40 13.05 0.45 -7.85
N VAL A 41 12.65 0.53 -6.58
CA VAL A 41 11.42 -0.11 -6.09
C VAL A 41 10.21 0.58 -6.72
N ALA A 42 9.30 -0.20 -7.28
CA ALA A 42 8.09 0.25 -7.95
C ALA A 42 6.90 -0.65 -7.58
N ILE A 43 5.70 -0.09 -7.69
CA ILE A 43 4.42 -0.81 -7.57
C ILE A 43 3.86 -0.96 -8.98
N VAL A 44 3.54 -2.19 -9.38
CA VAL A 44 2.91 -2.48 -10.66
C VAL A 44 1.49 -2.95 -10.38
N PHE A 45 0.49 -2.41 -11.05
CA PHE A 45 -0.92 -2.80 -10.85
C PHE A 45 -1.61 -3.13 -12.15
N ASN A 46 -2.57 -4.07 -12.11
CA ASN A 46 -3.37 -4.43 -13.27
C ASN A 46 -4.64 -3.57 -13.35
N PRO A 47 -4.75 -2.65 -14.32
CA PRO A 47 -5.90 -1.76 -14.41
C PRO A 47 -7.21 -2.50 -14.74
N ILE A 48 -7.16 -3.68 -15.37
CA ILE A 48 -8.34 -4.49 -15.67
C ILE A 48 -8.93 -5.06 -14.38
N TYR A 49 -8.11 -5.68 -13.53
CA TYR A 49 -8.57 -6.18 -12.23
C TYR A 49 -9.00 -5.05 -11.31
N CYS A 50 -8.28 -3.92 -11.31
CA CYS A 50 -8.68 -2.75 -10.55
C CYS A 50 -10.05 -2.20 -10.98
N GLN A 51 -10.36 -2.22 -12.28
CA GLN A 51 -11.69 -1.85 -12.77
C GLN A 51 -12.78 -2.83 -12.30
N GLN A 52 -12.50 -4.14 -12.29
CA GLN A 52 -13.44 -5.18 -11.86
C GLN A 52 -13.73 -5.14 -10.36
N LEU A 53 -12.71 -4.91 -9.54
CA LEU A 53 -12.83 -4.83 -8.07
C LEU A 53 -13.46 -3.52 -7.59
N GLY A 54 -13.40 -2.48 -8.43
CA GLY A 54 -13.76 -1.13 -8.06
C GLY A 54 -12.65 -0.40 -7.29
N PRO A 55 -12.74 0.94 -7.22
CA PRO A 55 -11.63 1.79 -6.79
C PRO A 55 -11.25 1.61 -5.31
N LEU A 56 -12.22 1.31 -4.44
CA LEU A 56 -11.95 1.18 -3.00
C LEU A 56 -11.09 -0.05 -2.69
N VAL A 57 -11.45 -1.19 -3.27
CA VAL A 57 -10.74 -2.46 -3.05
C VAL A 57 -9.40 -2.42 -3.78
N CYS A 58 -9.35 -1.98 -5.04
CA CYS A 58 -8.07 -1.81 -5.77
C CYS A 58 -7.09 -0.92 -5.01
N ASN A 59 -7.53 0.22 -4.47
CA ASN A 59 -6.64 1.12 -3.74
C ASN A 59 -6.16 0.53 -2.42
N PHE A 60 -6.94 -0.36 -1.79
CA PHE A 60 -6.44 -1.12 -0.63
C PHE A 60 -5.32 -2.08 -1.01
N PHE A 61 -5.44 -2.83 -2.12
CA PHE A 61 -4.35 -3.67 -2.62
C PHE A 61 -3.10 -2.85 -2.95
N ARG A 62 -3.26 -1.69 -3.58
CA ARG A 62 -2.13 -0.76 -3.81
C ARG A 62 -1.52 -0.26 -2.48
N ALA A 63 -2.33 0.04 -1.47
CA ALA A 63 -1.85 0.41 -0.14
C ALA A 63 -1.10 -0.74 0.57
N HIS A 64 -1.50 -1.99 0.33
CA HIS A 64 -0.76 -3.17 0.77
C HIS A 64 0.64 -3.22 0.14
N GLU A 65 0.76 -2.94 -1.16
CA GLU A 65 2.07 -2.82 -1.83
C GLU A 65 2.94 -1.70 -1.23
N TYR A 66 2.34 -0.54 -0.92
CA TYR A 66 3.07 0.48 -0.14
C TYR A 66 3.56 -0.02 1.21
N GLY A 67 2.87 -0.97 1.84
CA GLY A 67 3.35 -1.69 3.03
C GLY A 67 4.66 -2.42 2.77
N HIS A 68 4.75 -3.21 1.69
CA HIS A 68 6.00 -3.87 1.28
C HIS A 68 7.13 -2.86 1.07
N VAL A 69 6.85 -1.75 0.39
CA VAL A 69 7.85 -0.70 0.15
C VAL A 69 8.35 -0.08 1.47
N ASN A 70 7.44 0.36 2.34
CA ASN A 70 7.79 1.05 3.58
C ASN A 70 8.52 0.15 4.59
N LEU A 71 8.25 -1.16 4.57
CA LEU A 71 8.91 -2.13 5.43
C LEU A 71 10.20 -2.71 4.82
N GLY A 72 10.46 -2.39 3.55
CA GLY A 72 11.66 -2.78 2.82
C GLY A 72 11.66 -4.24 2.36
N HIS A 73 10.49 -4.88 2.23
CA HIS A 73 10.35 -6.28 1.81
C HIS A 73 10.99 -6.61 0.44
N PRO A 74 10.99 -5.71 -0.57
CA PRO A 74 11.62 -6.01 -1.85
C PRO A 74 13.15 -6.14 -1.79
N ILE A 75 13.79 -5.61 -0.74
CA ILE A 75 15.25 -5.53 -0.62
C ILE A 75 15.76 -6.38 0.55
N ARG A 76 14.92 -6.63 1.55
CA ARG A 76 15.24 -7.41 2.75
C ARG A 76 14.75 -8.84 2.59
N ALA A 77 15.52 -9.80 3.11
CA ALA A 77 15.11 -11.20 3.16
C ALA A 77 14.10 -11.43 4.30
N THR A 78 12.88 -10.93 4.16
CA THR A 78 11.76 -11.22 5.08
C THR A 78 11.06 -12.50 4.63
N HIS A 79 10.70 -13.37 5.57
CA HIS A 79 9.95 -14.59 5.25
C HIS A 79 8.61 -14.22 4.59
N PRO A 80 8.17 -14.85 3.48
CA PRO A 80 6.99 -14.40 2.72
C PRO A 80 5.73 -14.22 3.57
N GLN A 81 5.38 -15.20 4.40
CA GLN A 81 4.21 -15.11 5.28
C GLN A 81 4.28 -13.94 6.29
N GLN A 82 5.49 -13.61 6.76
CA GLN A 82 5.70 -12.47 7.64
C GLN A 82 5.54 -11.17 6.85
N ALA A 83 6.13 -11.09 5.65
CA ALA A 83 6.02 -9.92 4.78
C ALA A 83 4.56 -9.59 4.46
N GLU A 84 3.76 -10.60 4.10
CA GLU A 84 2.33 -10.45 3.80
C GLU A 84 1.52 -10.00 5.02
N PHE A 85 1.81 -10.58 6.19
CA PHE A 85 1.16 -10.18 7.43
C PHE A 85 1.43 -8.71 7.76
N GLU A 86 2.70 -8.30 7.66
CA GLU A 86 3.13 -6.95 7.98
C GLU A 86 2.58 -5.93 6.97
N ALA A 87 2.52 -6.28 5.69
CA ALA A 87 1.94 -5.44 4.64
C ALA A 87 0.42 -5.24 4.81
N ASP A 88 -0.35 -6.30 5.11
CA ASP A 88 -1.78 -6.20 5.45
C ASP A 88 -2.00 -5.26 6.64
N CYS A 89 -1.19 -5.40 7.69
CA CYS A 89 -1.28 -4.56 8.88
C CYS A 89 -0.84 -3.11 8.64
N TRP A 90 0.14 -2.90 7.77
CA TRP A 90 0.54 -1.56 7.37
C TRP A 90 -0.59 -0.88 6.60
N ALA A 91 -1.21 -1.56 5.63
CA ALA A 91 -2.34 -1.02 4.87
C ALA A 91 -3.56 -0.74 5.77
N ALA A 92 -3.88 -1.65 6.69
CA ALA A 92 -4.97 -1.48 7.65
C ALA A 92 -4.83 -0.22 8.52
N ARG A 93 -3.60 0.21 8.81
CA ARG A 93 -3.32 1.42 9.61
C ARG A 93 -3.25 2.70 8.77
N ASN A 94 -2.72 2.62 7.56
CA ASN A 94 -2.35 3.80 6.77
C ASN A 94 -3.31 4.14 5.63
N ALA A 95 -4.05 3.16 5.09
CA ALA A 95 -5.01 3.41 4.01
C ALA A 95 -6.23 4.19 4.54
N PRO A 96 -6.92 4.99 3.68
CA PRO A 96 -8.21 5.60 4.02
C PRO A 96 -9.20 4.57 4.58
N LEU A 97 -9.88 4.92 5.68
CA LEU A 97 -10.73 3.98 6.43
C LEU A 97 -11.77 3.27 5.56
N ILE A 98 -12.39 4.01 4.62
CA ILE A 98 -13.38 3.46 3.68
C ILE A 98 -12.80 2.36 2.77
N GLN A 99 -11.51 2.44 2.42
CA GLN A 99 -10.83 1.40 1.64
C GLN A 99 -10.56 0.17 2.48
N VAL A 100 -10.19 0.35 3.75
CA VAL A 100 -9.99 -0.76 4.70
C VAL A 100 -11.31 -1.50 4.96
N GLN A 101 -12.41 -0.77 5.15
CA GLN A 101 -13.74 -1.34 5.31
C GLN A 101 -14.19 -2.11 4.06
N ALA A 102 -13.98 -1.53 2.88
CA ALA A 102 -14.30 -2.20 1.61
C ALA A 102 -13.48 -3.48 1.40
N ALA A 103 -12.18 -3.45 1.71
CA ALA A 103 -11.31 -4.63 1.62
C ALA A 103 -11.72 -5.72 2.61
N TYR A 104 -12.04 -5.35 3.86
CA TYR A 104 -12.57 -6.29 4.85
C TYR A 104 -13.84 -6.99 4.33
N GLN A 105 -14.81 -6.23 3.83
CA GLN A 105 -16.05 -6.80 3.27
C GLN A 105 -15.76 -7.70 2.07
N HIS A 106 -14.87 -7.27 1.17
CA HIS A 106 -14.45 -8.06 0.01
C HIS A 106 -13.83 -9.41 0.41
N PHE A 107 -12.91 -9.41 1.38
CA PHE A 107 -12.25 -10.62 1.86
C PHE A 107 -13.20 -11.57 2.60
N MET A 108 -14.13 -11.03 3.39
CA MET A 108 -15.17 -11.83 4.04
C MET A 108 -16.12 -12.48 3.03
N ALA A 109 -16.48 -11.78 1.95
CA ALA A 109 -17.42 -12.26 0.96
C ALA A 109 -16.82 -13.33 0.03
N ASN A 110 -15.56 -13.16 -0.39
CA ASN A 110 -14.95 -14.03 -1.39
C ASN A 110 -14.23 -15.25 -0.77
N GLY A 111 -14.04 -15.30 0.54
CA GLY A 111 -13.50 -16.48 1.20
C GLY A 111 -12.07 -16.79 0.76
N PHE A 112 -11.80 -17.95 0.17
CA PHE A 112 -10.45 -18.33 -0.24
C PHE A 112 -10.01 -17.57 -1.49
N MET A 113 -9.09 -16.63 -1.33
CA MET A 113 -8.59 -15.71 -2.38
C MET A 113 -7.06 -15.54 -2.34
N GLY A 114 -6.36 -16.28 -1.49
CA GLY A 114 -4.91 -16.13 -1.30
C GLY A 114 -4.14 -17.39 -1.67
N ASP A 115 -2.83 -17.26 -1.68
CA ASP A 115 -1.90 -18.37 -1.87
C ASP A 115 -1.34 -18.85 -0.51
N TRP A 116 -0.29 -19.67 -0.58
CA TRP A 116 0.39 -20.23 0.59
C TRP A 116 1.01 -19.17 1.52
N SER A 117 1.31 -17.94 1.04
CA SER A 117 1.88 -16.87 1.85
C SER A 117 0.84 -15.91 2.42
N HIS A 118 -0.29 -15.70 1.73
CA HIS A 118 -1.34 -14.76 2.16
C HIS A 118 -2.38 -15.38 3.11
N GLY A 119 -2.58 -16.70 3.04
CA GLY A 119 -3.66 -17.41 3.73
C GLY A 119 -5.02 -17.22 3.05
N THR A 120 -6.11 -17.61 3.71
CA THR A 120 -7.47 -17.44 3.16
C THR A 120 -7.90 -15.96 3.25
N GLY A 121 -8.87 -15.54 2.43
CA GLY A 121 -9.43 -14.18 2.54
C GLY A 121 -10.10 -13.94 3.89
N VAL A 122 -10.76 -14.93 4.49
CA VAL A 122 -11.29 -14.78 5.87
C VAL A 122 -10.16 -14.50 6.87
N GLN A 123 -9.01 -15.19 6.75
CA GLN A 123 -7.84 -14.91 7.58
C GLN A 123 -7.28 -13.51 7.33
N ARG A 124 -7.22 -13.06 6.07
CA ARG A 124 -6.84 -11.67 5.72
C ARG A 124 -7.81 -10.67 6.34
N ALA A 125 -9.12 -10.89 6.22
CA ALA A 125 -10.14 -10.01 6.80
C ALA A 125 -9.98 -9.86 8.31
N GLN A 126 -9.79 -10.96 9.02
CA GLN A 126 -9.55 -10.97 10.47
C GLN A 126 -8.28 -10.21 10.84
N ARG A 127 -7.19 -10.39 10.08
CA ARG A 127 -5.94 -9.67 10.29
C ARG A 127 -6.07 -8.17 10.04
N VAL A 128 -6.69 -7.77 8.94
CA VAL A 128 -7.00 -6.36 8.64
C VAL A 128 -7.81 -5.77 9.77
N ALA A 129 -8.82 -6.50 10.26
CA ALA A 129 -9.66 -6.06 11.36
C ALA A 129 -8.90 -5.90 12.67
N ALA A 130 -8.02 -6.84 13.01
CA ALA A 130 -7.18 -6.73 14.20
C ALA A 130 -6.21 -5.54 14.11
N CYS A 131 -5.61 -5.31 12.94
CA CYS A 131 -4.61 -4.25 12.74
C CYS A 131 -5.19 -2.85 12.58
N ALA A 132 -6.48 -2.72 12.23
CA ALA A 132 -7.20 -1.45 12.19
C ALA A 132 -7.84 -1.05 13.54
N GLN A 133 -7.78 -1.90 14.58
CA GLN A 133 -8.30 -1.58 15.91
C GLN A 133 -7.68 -0.27 16.45
N GLY A 134 -8.53 0.58 17.03
CA GLY A 134 -8.12 1.90 17.56
C GLY A 134 -8.22 3.05 16.54
N ARG A 135 -8.54 2.77 15.28
CA ARG A 135 -8.96 3.81 14.34
C ARG A 135 -10.41 4.22 14.64
N SER A 136 -10.67 5.53 14.74
CA SER A 136 -12.04 6.03 14.92
C SER A 136 -12.92 5.61 13.74
N GLY A 137 -14.02 4.91 14.02
CA GLY A 137 -14.94 4.39 12.99
C GLY A 137 -14.53 3.06 12.35
N TRP A 138 -13.51 2.38 12.89
CA TRP A 138 -13.28 0.95 12.61
C TRP A 138 -14.28 0.07 13.35
#